data_AF-A0A1X0QLQ5-F1
#
_entry.id   AF-A0A1X0QLQ5-F1
#
_cell.length_a   1.000
_cell.length_b   1.000
_cell.length_c   1.000
_cell.angle_alpha   90.00
_cell.angle_beta   90.00
_cell.angle_gamma   90.00
#
_symmetry.space_group_name_H-M   'P 1'
#
loop_
_entity.id
_entity.type
_entity.pdbx_description
1 polymer ?
#
loop_
_entity_poly.entity_id
_entity_poly.type
_entity_poly.pdbx_seq_one_letter_code
_entity_poly.pdbx_strand_id
1 'polypeptide(L)'
;MVFISRNHALCIYYQLKFNDENTIQALKKFQPLSDEHEVCYLNDPLIPVLVLKTRLYGSSFLFKEYFNEVLKENVSIEFKQKPKF
;
A
#
# COMPACT_ATOMS: atom_id res chain seq x y z
N MET A 1 9.85 -10.32 -13.84
CA MET A 1 8.81 -9.38 -13.40
C MET A 1 9.40 -8.57 -12.26
N VAL A 2 9.42 -7.24 -12.38
CA VAL A 2 9.92 -6.37 -11.31
C VAL A 2 8.83 -6.31 -10.23
N PHE A 3 9.18 -6.56 -8.98
CA PHE A 3 8.28 -6.40 -7.85
C PHE A 3 8.69 -5.14 -7.11
N ILE A 4 7.78 -4.18 -6.99
CA ILE A 4 8.00 -2.98 -6.18
C ILE A 4 6.98 -2.93 -5.05
N SER A 5 7.35 -2.29 -3.95
CA SER A 5 6.46 -2.09 -2.82
C SER A 5 5.47 -0.94 -3.08
N ARG A 6 4.42 -0.89 -2.27
CA ARG A 6 3.43 0.20 -2.29
C ARG A 6 4.09 1.57 -2.12
N ASN A 7 5.07 1.68 -1.24
CA ASN A 7 5.81 2.92 -0.99
C ASN A 7 6.61 3.37 -2.22
N HIS A 8 7.27 2.42 -2.89
CA HIS A 8 7.97 2.71 -4.14
C HIS A 8 6.98 3.14 -5.24
N ALA A 9 5.84 2.45 -5.37
CA ALA A 9 4.81 2.82 -6.33
C ALA A 9 4.25 4.24 -6.09
N LEU A 10 4.04 4.63 -4.83
CA LEU A 10 3.65 6.00 -4.47
C LEU A 10 4.69 7.02 -4.90
N CYS A 11 5.98 6.74 -4.70
CA CYS A 11 7.05 7.61 -5.20
C CYS A 11 6.98 7.75 -6.73
N ILE A 12 6.81 6.66 -7.48
CA ILE A 12 6.66 6.70 -8.93
C ILE A 12 5.43 7.53 -9.34
N TYR A 13 4.27 7.32 -8.69
CA TYR A 13 3.02 8.03 -8.98
C TYR A 13 3.18 9.55 -8.84
N TYR A 14 3.90 10.01 -7.81
CA TYR A 14 4.22 11.43 -7.62
C TYR A 14 5.49 11.91 -8.33
N GLN A 15 6.08 11.07 -9.20
CA GLN A 15 7.29 11.38 -9.98
C GLN A 15 8.50 11.73 -9.11
N LEU A 16 8.62 11.06 -7.95
CA LEU A 16 9.72 11.20 -7.01
C LEU A 16 10.67 10.01 -7.11
N LYS A 17 11.97 10.26 -6.96
CA LYS A 17 12.96 9.19 -6.82
C LYS A 17 12.72 8.43 -5.52
N PHE A 18 12.75 7.10 -5.56
CA PHE A 18 12.57 6.28 -4.36
C PHE A 18 13.74 6.45 -3.37
N ASN A 19 13.43 7.00 -2.20
CA ASN A 19 14.27 7.11 -1.01
C ASN A 19 13.36 7.43 0.20
N ASP A 20 13.90 7.43 1.42
CA ASP A 20 13.11 7.59 2.65
C ASP A 20 12.38 8.94 2.74
N GLU A 21 13.08 10.03 2.41
CA GLU A 21 12.53 11.39 2.46
C GLU A 21 11.34 11.56 1.49
N ASN A 22 11.52 11.14 0.25
CA ASN A 22 10.48 11.20 -0.78
C ASN A 22 9.34 10.24 -0.48
N THR A 23 9.60 9.11 0.16
CA THR A 23 8.55 8.18 0.60
C THR A 23 7.65 8.84 1.63
N ILE A 24 8.23 9.53 2.63
CA ILE A 24 7.45 10.30 3.61
C ILE A 24 6.64 11.40 2.91
N GLN A 25 7.24 12.09 1.94
CA GLN A 25 6.54 13.13 1.18
C GLN A 25 5.38 12.57 0.35
N ALA A 26 5.59 11.43 -0.33
CA ALA A 26 4.58 10.75 -1.12
C ALA A 26 3.41 10.27 -0.24
N LEU A 27 3.71 9.68 0.93
CA LEU A 27 2.70 9.26 1.90
C LEU A 27 1.87 10.44 2.41
N LYS A 28 2.51 11.57 2.74
CA LYS A 28 1.80 12.79 3.16
C LYS A 28 0.90 13.35 2.06
N LYS A 29 1.36 13.33 0.80
CA LYS A 29 0.55 13.76 -0.36
C LYS A 29 -0.63 12.82 -0.61
N PHE A 30 -0.48 11.54 -0.29
CA PHE A 30 -1.50 10.51 -0.49
C PHE A 30 -2.54 10.45 0.64
N GLN A 31 -2.16 10.81 1.87
CA GLN A 31 -3.00 10.73 3.06
C GLN A 31 -4.42 11.31 2.89
N PRO A 32 -4.66 12.46 2.20
CA PRO A 32 -6.01 12.97 2.01
C PRO A 32 -6.91 12.09 1.13
N LEU A 33 -6.33 11.22 0.31
CA LEU A 33 -7.03 10.35 -0.64
C LEU A 33 -7.14 8.90 -0.12
N SER A 34 -6.40 8.55 0.93
CA SER A 34 -6.17 7.16 1.33
C SER A 34 -7.40 6.42 1.83
N ASP A 35 -8.45 7.15 2.23
CA ASP A 35 -9.68 6.53 2.73
C ASP A 35 -10.45 5.84 1.60
N GLU A 36 -10.59 6.54 0.47
CA GLU A 36 -11.40 6.08 -0.67
C GLU A 36 -10.56 5.49 -1.80
N HIS A 37 -9.29 5.87 -1.91
CA HIS A 37 -8.43 5.50 -3.02
C HIS A 37 -7.27 4.60 -2.58
N GLU A 38 -6.74 3.85 -3.53
CA GLU A 38 -5.51 3.07 -3.38
C GLU A 38 -4.69 3.14 -4.67
N VAL A 39 -3.37 3.02 -4.53
CA VAL A 39 -2.44 2.89 -5.65
C VAL A 39 -2.26 1.40 -5.98
N CYS A 40 -2.50 1.06 -7.24
CA CYS A 40 -2.39 -0.31 -7.76
C CYS A 40 -1.78 -0.30 -9.18
N TYR A 41 -1.76 -1.44 -9.85
CA TYR A 41 -1.34 -1.54 -11.25
C TYR A 41 -2.21 -2.53 -12.04
N LEU A 42 -2.21 -2.44 -13.37
CA LEU A 42 -2.94 -3.36 -14.25
C LEU A 42 -2.00 -4.48 -14.76
N ASN A 43 -1.06 -4.09 -15.62
CA ASN A 43 -0.13 -5.00 -16.27
C ASN A 43 1.32 -4.75 -15.86
N ASP A 44 1.72 -3.49 -15.74
CA ASP A 44 3.09 -3.09 -15.40
C ASP A 44 3.14 -2.45 -14.01
N PRO A 45 3.85 -3.04 -13.04
CA PRO A 45 4.01 -2.47 -11.70
C PRO A 45 4.81 -1.16 -11.68
N LEU A 46 5.51 -0.78 -12.75
CA LEU A 46 6.18 0.53 -12.84
C LEU A 46 5.25 1.65 -13.33
N ILE A 47 3.98 1.34 -13.65
CA ILE A 47 2.97 2.31 -14.07
C ILE A 47 1.82 2.30 -13.04
N PRO A 48 2.02 2.94 -11.87
CA PRO A 48 1.00 2.99 -10.82
C PRO A 48 -0.22 3.78 -11.27
N VAL A 49 -1.40 3.30 -10.89
CA VAL A 49 -2.69 3.97 -11.11
C VAL A 49 -3.39 4.17 -9.77
N LEU A 50 -4.03 5.34 -9.62
CA LEU A 50 -4.88 5.65 -8.48
C LEU A 50 -6.31 5.25 -8.80
N VAL A 51 -6.92 4.42 -7.95
CA VAL A 51 -8.29 3.93 -8.16
C VAL A 51 -9.09 4.00 -6.87
N LEU A 52 -10.41 4.08 -7.00
CA LEU A 52 -11.30 3.88 -5.87
C LEU A 52 -11.15 2.45 -5.35
N LYS A 53 -11.11 2.27 -4.03
CA LYS A 53 -11.08 0.96 -3.37
C LYS A 53 -12.27 0.09 -3.77
N THR A 54 -13.44 0.69 -3.98
CA THR A 54 -14.63 -0.02 -4.48
C THR A 54 -14.39 -0.66 -5.85
N ARG A 55 -13.62 -0.01 -6.73
CA ARG A 55 -13.22 -0.57 -8.04
C ARG A 55 -12.11 -1.59 -7.92
N LEU A 56 -11.11 -1.32 -7.08
CA LEU A 56 -10.02 -2.25 -6.80
C LEU A 56 -10.57 -3.62 -6.36
N TYR A 57 -11.46 -3.61 -5.37
CA TYR A 57 -12.04 -4.84 -4.82
C TYR A 57 -13.18 -5.41 -5.67
N GLY A 58 -13.91 -4.56 -6.39
CA GLY A 58 -14.96 -4.99 -7.33
C GLY A 58 -14.45 -5.55 -8.66
N SER A 59 -13.16 -5.36 -8.97
CA SER A 59 -12.54 -5.80 -10.23
C SER A 59 -11.12 -6.32 -10.00
N SER A 60 -10.96 -7.21 -9.03
CA SER A 60 -9.67 -7.78 -8.60
C SER A 60 -8.90 -8.52 -9.70
N PHE A 61 -9.56 -8.92 -10.80
CA PHE A 61 -8.89 -9.51 -11.96
C PHE A 61 -8.13 -8.48 -12.81
N LEU A 62 -8.56 -7.21 -12.78
CA LEU A 62 -7.94 -6.12 -13.53
C LEU A 62 -6.87 -5.45 -12.68
N PHE A 63 -7.23 -5.05 -11.47
CA PHE A 63 -6.38 -4.25 -10.60
C PHE A 63 -5.58 -5.16 -9.66
N LYS A 64 -4.26 -4.99 -9.65
CA LYS A 64 -3.32 -5.73 -8.83
C LYS A 64 -2.73 -4.82 -7.77
N GLU A 65 -2.83 -5.24 -6.52
CA GLU A 65 -2.29 -4.51 -5.38
C GLU A 65 -0.77 -4.65 -5.30
N TYR A 66 -0.11 -3.61 -4.82
CA TYR A 66 1.30 -3.68 -4.44
C TYR A 66 1.45 -4.37 -3.10
N PHE A 67 2.59 -5.03 -2.89
CA PHE A 67 2.90 -5.58 -1.58
C PHE A 67 3.03 -4.44 -0.56
N ASN A 68 2.24 -4.53 0.51
CA ASN A 68 2.41 -3.68 1.67
C ASN A 68 3.56 -4.26 2.49
N GLU A 69 4.67 -3.52 2.56
CA GLU A 69 5.71 -3.77 3.54
C GLU A 69 5.12 -3.45 4.92
N VAL A 70 4.36 -4.39 5.48
CA VAL A 70 4.03 -4.34 6.89
C VAL A 70 5.36 -4.40 7.62
N LEU A 71 5.80 -3.27 8.16
CA LEU A 71 6.90 -3.22 9.11
C LEU A 71 6.63 -4.34 10.12
N LYS A 72 7.52 -5.34 10.16
CA LYS A 72 7.52 -6.39 11.18
C LYS A 72 7.89 -5.75 12.51
N GLU A 73 7.00 -4.98 13.11
CA GLU A 73 7.11 -4.51 14.47
C GLU A 73 5.86 -4.95 15.24
N ASN A 74 6.05 -6.05 15.99
CA ASN A 74 5.29 -6.47 17.16
C ASN A 74 3.81 -6.86 17.00
N VAL A 75 3.54 -8.03 16.42
CA VAL A 75 2.41 -8.86 16.86
C VAL A 75 2.88 -9.79 17.97
N SER A 76 3.12 -9.21 19.15
CA SER A 76 3.16 -9.95 20.42
C SER A 76 1.91 -9.55 21.21
N ILE A 77 0.74 -9.96 20.73
CA ILE A 77 -0.46 -9.95 21.57
C ILE A 77 -0.41 -11.23 22.39
N GLU A 78 0.05 -11.09 23.63
CA GLU A 78 -0.12 -12.11 24.68
C GLU A 78 -1.60 -12.51 24.76
N PHE A 79 -1.90 -13.77 24.40
CA PHE A 79 -3.15 -14.39 24.79
C PHE A 79 -3.15 -14.58 26.32
N LYS A 80 -3.66 -13.59 27.05
CA LYS A 80 -4.08 -13.80 28.45
C LYS A 80 -5.26 -14.78 28.46
N GLN A 81 -4.96 -16.06 28.69
CA GLN A 81 -5.96 -17.03 29.10
C GLN A 81 -6.59 -16.55 30.40
N LYS A 82 -7.89 -16.25 30.36
CA LYS A 82 -8.72 -16.00 31.56
C LYS A 82 -8.71 -17.24 32.46
N PRO A 83 -8.65 -17.10 33.80
CA PRO A 83 -8.88 -18.22 34.69
C PRO A 83 -10.36 -18.62 34.62
N LYS A 84 -10.64 -19.92 34.51
CA LYS A 84 -11.97 -20.46 34.79
C LYS A 84 -12.13 -20.53 36.31
N PHE A 85 -13.23 -19.95 36.80
CA PHE A 85 -13.75 -20.14 38.16
C PHE A 85 -14.17 -21.59 38.35
#